data_AF-A0A2I0P484-F1
#
_entry.id   AF-A0A2I0P484-F1
#
_cell.length_a   1.000
_cell.length_b   1.000
_cell.length_c   1.000
_cell.angle_alpha   90.00
_cell.angle_beta   90.00
_cell.angle_gamma   90.00
#
_symmetry.space_group_name_H-M   'P 1'
#
loop_
_entity.id
_entity.type
_entity.pdbx_description
1 polymer ?
#
loop_
_entity_poly.entity_id
_entity_poly.type
_entity_poly.pdbx_seq_one_letter_code
_entity_poly.pdbx_strand_id
1 'polypeptide(L)'
;NFLDGEGKRVGNVSLQSPTIAAFEANAAEVLANAALATAMGGEAVRNGPGETYYAQLKCHDPSGDDYYVTFTRTTVRLSSYQDDAIRDAVEAWADAVGALA
;
A
#
# COMPACT_ATOMS: atom_id res chain seq x y z
N ASN A 1 9.75 2.50 -12.03
CA ASN A 1 11.16 2.87 -12.26
C ASN A 1 11.43 2.81 -13.75
N PHE A 2 12.47 3.49 -14.22
CA PHE A 2 13.01 3.34 -15.57
C PHE A 2 14.45 2.85 -15.46
N LEU A 3 14.78 1.77 -16.17
CA LEU A 3 16.12 1.16 -16.16
C LEU A 3 16.79 1.26 -17.54
N ASP A 4 18.10 1.48 -17.58
CA ASP A 4 18.87 1.34 -18.81
C ASP A 4 19.15 -0.14 -19.16
N GLY A 5 19.84 -0.38 -20.29
CA GLY A 5 20.18 -1.72 -20.76
C GLY A 5 21.12 -2.51 -19.84
N GLU A 6 21.73 -1.86 -18.84
CA GLU A 6 22.57 -2.49 -17.82
C GLU A 6 21.79 -2.76 -16.51
N GLY A 7 20.50 -2.42 -16.47
CA GLY A 7 19.63 -2.56 -15.32
C GLY A 7 19.77 -1.44 -14.29
N LYS A 8 20.52 -0.38 -14.58
CA LYS A 8 20.69 0.77 -13.68
C LYS A 8 19.49 1.70 -13.79
N ARG A 9 19.02 2.19 -12.63
CA ARG A 9 17.89 3.12 -12.58
C ARG A 9 18.28 4.49 -13.14
N VAL A 10 17.61 4.88 -14.23
CA VAL A 10 17.74 6.18 -14.89
C VAL A 10 16.59 7.14 -14.58
N GLY A 11 15.46 6.62 -14.06
CA GLY A 11 14.32 7.46 -13.69
C GLY A 11 13.33 6.79 -12.74
N ASN A 12 12.41 7.57 -12.19
CA ASN A 12 11.27 7.08 -11.42
C ASN A 12 10.04 7.98 -11.61
N VAL A 13 8.86 7.39 -11.44
CA VAL A 13 7.55 8.07 -11.39
C VAL A 13 6.82 7.53 -10.17
N SER A 14 6.19 8.41 -9.41
CA SER A 14 5.31 8.06 -8.29
C SER A 14 3.88 8.43 -8.64
N LEU A 15 2.94 7.53 -8.37
CA LEU A 15 1.53 7.71 -8.68
C LEU A 15 0.73 7.73 -7.37
N GLN A 16 -0.21 8.66 -7.28
CA GLN A 16 -1.25 8.65 -6.26
C GLN A 16 -2.58 8.42 -6.94
N SER A 17 -3.43 7.61 -6.34
CA SER A 17 -4.71 7.23 -6.94
C SER A 17 -5.77 7.06 -5.86
N PRO A 18 -7.04 7.38 -6.15
CA PRO A 18 -8.10 7.36 -5.15
C PRO A 18 -8.54 5.94 -4.76
N THR A 19 -8.24 4.93 -5.58
CA THR A 19 -8.58 3.52 -5.34
C THR A 19 -7.46 2.60 -5.84
N ILE A 20 -7.45 1.35 -5.36
CA ILE A 20 -6.52 0.32 -5.84
C ILE A 20 -6.73 0.05 -7.34
N ALA A 21 -7.99 -0.05 -7.79
CA ALA A 21 -8.30 -0.26 -9.21
C ALA A 21 -7.77 0.88 -10.10
N ALA A 22 -7.88 2.13 -9.65
CA ALA A 22 -7.31 3.28 -10.35
C ALA A 22 -5.77 3.26 -10.33
N PHE A 23 -5.16 2.84 -9.21
CA PHE A 23 -3.72 2.68 -9.11
C PHE A 23 -3.20 1.64 -10.11
N GLU A 24 -3.84 0.48 -10.20
CA GLU A 24 -3.47 -0.59 -11.15
C GLU A 24 -3.59 -0.12 -12.61
N ALA A 25 -4.67 0.59 -12.95
CA ALA A 25 -4.84 1.16 -14.29
C ALA A 25 -3.77 2.20 -14.62
N ASN A 26 -3.48 3.12 -13.69
CA ASN A 26 -2.44 4.14 -13.87
C ASN A 26 -1.04 3.53 -13.98
N ALA A 27 -0.75 2.49 -13.18
CA ALA A 27 0.52 1.77 -13.25
C ALA A 27 0.70 1.07 -14.61
N ALA A 28 -0.35 0.43 -15.12
CA ALA A 28 -0.33 -0.18 -16.45
C ALA A 28 -0.08 0.85 -17.57
N GLU A 29 -0.75 2.01 -17.48
CA GLU A 29 -0.57 3.10 -18.45
C GLU A 29 0.87 3.63 -18.45
N VAL A 30 1.46 3.87 -17.28
CA VAL A 30 2.86 4.33 -17.18
C VAL A 30 3.84 3.29 -17.70
N LEU A 31 3.60 2.00 -17.45
CA LEU A 31 4.44 0.92 -17.98
C LEU A 31 4.40 0.84 -19.51
N ALA A 32 3.25 1.12 -20.12
CA ALA A 32 3.07 1.10 -21.57
C ALA A 32 3.48 2.42 -22.27
N ASN A 33 3.79 3.48 -21.51
CA ASN A 33 4.03 4.80 -22.08
C ASN A 33 5.43 4.94 -22.71
N ALA A 34 5.49 4.73 -24.02
CA ALA A 34 6.73 4.85 -24.80
C ALA A 34 7.36 6.27 -24.77
N ALA A 35 6.55 7.32 -24.62
CA ALA A 35 7.06 8.69 -24.53
C ALA A 35 7.82 8.92 -23.22
N LEU A 36 7.29 8.43 -22.10
CA LEU A 36 7.99 8.45 -20.82
C LEU A 36 9.27 7.62 -20.85
N ALA A 37 9.22 6.40 -21.42
CA ALA A 37 10.40 5.56 -21.57
C ALA A 37 11.52 6.26 -22.37
N THR A 38 11.16 6.88 -23.50
CA THR A 38 12.09 7.66 -24.34
C THR A 38 12.66 8.87 -23.60
N ALA A 39 11.81 9.64 -22.91
CA ALA A 39 12.24 10.81 -22.15
C ALA A 39 13.16 10.45 -20.97
N MET A 40 12.92 9.29 -20.34
CA MET A 40 13.71 8.80 -19.21
C MET A 40 14.99 8.06 -19.66
N GLY A 41 15.10 7.70 -20.94
CA GLY A 41 16.25 6.96 -21.49
C GLY A 41 16.32 5.51 -21.02
N GLY A 42 15.17 4.86 -20.75
CA GLY A 42 15.14 3.50 -20.22
C GLY A 42 13.77 2.83 -20.30
N GLU A 43 13.72 1.55 -19.96
CA GLU A 43 12.50 0.74 -19.96
C GLU A 43 11.77 0.86 -18.62
N ALA A 44 10.44 0.99 -18.68
CA ALA A 44 9.60 1.08 -17.50
C ALA A 44 9.49 -0.28 -16.81
N VAL A 45 9.82 -0.34 -15.52
CA VAL A 45 9.66 -1.53 -14.68
C VAL A 45 8.89 -1.20 -13.41
N ARG A 46 8.03 -2.14 -12.99
CA ARG A 46 7.22 -2.00 -11.77
C ARG A 46 8.08 -2.30 -10.54
N ASN A 47 8.15 -1.35 -9.61
CA ASN A 47 8.93 -1.49 -8.38
C ASN A 47 8.06 -2.05 -7.25
N GLY A 48 7.57 -3.28 -7.40
CA GLY A 48 6.73 -3.93 -6.38
C GLY A 48 7.29 -3.83 -4.95
N PRO A 49 8.61 -4.01 -4.71
CA PRO A 49 9.19 -3.85 -3.38
C PRO A 49 9.06 -2.44 -2.78
N GLY A 50 9.01 -1.39 -3.62
CA GLY A 50 8.87 0.00 -3.20
C GLY A 50 7.42 0.51 -3.20
N GLU A 51 6.46 -0.29 -3.66
CA GLU A 51 5.05 0.08 -3.59
C GLU A 51 4.56 0.00 -2.15
N THR A 52 3.93 1.07 -1.70
CA THR A 52 3.33 1.16 -0.36
C THR A 52 1.83 1.21 -0.53
N TYR A 53 1.14 0.23 0.06
CA TYR A 53 -0.31 0.20 0.16
C TYR A 53 -0.70 0.30 1.63
N TYR A 54 -1.71 1.10 1.93
CA TYR A 54 -2.36 1.07 3.23
C TYR A 54 -3.88 1.17 3.09
N ALA A 55 -4.59 0.50 3.98
CA ALA A 55 -6.02 0.65 4.18
C ALA A 55 -6.24 1.03 5.65
N GLN A 56 -6.96 2.11 5.90
CA GLN A 56 -7.30 2.53 7.26
C GLN A 56 -8.81 2.43 7.46
N LEU A 57 -9.21 1.72 8.51
CA LEU A 57 -10.59 1.59 8.94
C LEU A 57 -10.78 2.43 10.19
N LYS A 58 -11.86 3.23 10.23
CA LYS A 58 -12.38 3.79 11.47
C LYS A 58 -13.33 2.76 12.08
N CYS A 59 -13.06 2.35 13.30
CA CYS A 59 -13.81 1.33 14.04
C CYS A 59 -14.43 1.96 15.29
N HIS A 60 -15.54 1.39 15.72
CA HIS A 60 -16.27 1.83 16.91
C HIS A 60 -16.44 0.63 17.85
N ASP A 61 -15.99 0.78 19.09
CA ASP A 61 -16.16 -0.21 20.14
C ASP A 61 -17.53 -0.03 20.84
N PRO A 62 -18.23 -1.10 21.23
CA PRO A 62 -19.49 -0.99 21.97
C PRO A 62 -19.40 -0.22 23.29
N SER A 63 -18.21 -0.06 23.89
CA SER A 63 -17.97 0.79 25.06
C SER A 63 -18.06 2.30 24.76
N GLY A 64 -18.03 2.68 23.48
CA GLY A 64 -18.08 4.08 23.01
C GLY A 64 -16.77 4.61 22.44
N ASP A 65 -15.68 3.84 22.48
CA ASP A 65 -14.37 4.23 21.97
C ASP A 65 -14.29 4.15 20.43
N ASP A 66 -13.75 5.20 19.82
CA ASP A 66 -13.38 5.20 18.40
C ASP A 66 -11.89 4.85 18.25
N TYR A 67 -11.57 3.85 17.44
CA TYR A 67 -10.19 3.44 17.16
C TYR A 67 -9.95 3.27 15.66
N TYR A 68 -8.68 3.19 15.27
CA TYR A 68 -8.28 2.99 13.88
C TYR A 68 -7.44 1.74 13.72
N VAL A 69 -7.83 0.91 12.75
CA VAL A 69 -7.04 -0.24 12.29
C VAL A 69 -6.46 0.11 10.92
N THR A 70 -5.13 0.22 10.85
CA THR A 70 -4.41 0.46 9.60
C THR A 70 -3.67 -0.79 9.17
N PHE A 71 -4.02 -1.32 8.01
CA PHE A 71 -3.29 -2.36 7.32
C PHE A 71 -2.24 -1.71 6.43
N THR A 72 -0.98 -2.11 6.58
CA THR A 72 0.07 -1.86 5.59
C THR A 72 0.45 -3.18 4.94
N ARG A 73 1.39 -3.15 3.99
CA ARG A 73 1.92 -4.38 3.37
C ARG A 73 2.52 -5.37 4.39
N THR A 74 3.05 -4.89 5.52
CA THR A 74 3.84 -5.74 6.45
C THR A 74 3.37 -5.65 7.90
N THR A 75 2.43 -4.76 8.22
CA THR A 75 2.03 -4.51 9.60
C THR A 75 0.54 -4.18 9.68
N VAL A 76 -0.13 -4.73 10.69
CA VAL A 76 -1.39 -4.18 11.19
C VAL A 76 -1.07 -3.24 12.33
N ARG A 77 -1.57 -2.00 12.27
CA ARG A 77 -1.36 -0.98 13.31
C ARG A 77 -2.69 -0.58 13.92
N LEU A 78 -2.79 -0.71 15.22
CA LEU A 78 -3.90 -0.19 16.03
C LEU A 78 -3.54 1.20 16.58
N SER A 79 -4.49 2.13 16.60
CA SER A 79 -4.29 3.46 17.19
C SER A 79 -5.59 4.08 17.71
N SER A 80 -5.43 5.07 18.58
CA SER A 80 -6.50 5.84 19.23
C SER A 80 -7.42 5.03 20.17
N TYR A 81 -7.07 3.79 20.49
CA TYR A 81 -7.77 3.00 21.51
C TYR A 81 -7.40 3.49 22.92
N GLN A 82 -8.35 3.42 23.86
CA GLN A 82 -8.11 3.78 25.27
C GLN A 82 -8.18 2.54 26.19
N ASP A 83 -8.96 1.54 25.81
CA ASP A 83 -9.08 0.26 26.54
C ASP A 83 -8.21 -0.83 25.92
N ASP A 84 -7.38 -1.49 26.73
CA ASP A 84 -6.57 -2.64 26.31
C ASP A 84 -7.41 -3.83 25.85
N ALA A 85 -8.68 -3.94 26.28
CA ALA A 85 -9.60 -4.95 25.78
C ALA A 85 -9.84 -4.83 24.26
N ILE A 86 -9.75 -3.61 23.71
CA ILE A 86 -9.84 -3.36 22.25
C ILE A 86 -8.62 -3.95 21.55
N ARG A 87 -7.42 -3.78 22.12
CA ARG A 87 -6.20 -4.39 21.57
C ARG A 87 -6.31 -5.90 21.56
N ASP A 88 -6.68 -6.49 22.69
CA ASP A 88 -6.77 -7.94 22.84
C ASP A 88 -7.81 -8.54 21.87
N ALA A 89 -8.94 -7.86 21.65
CA ALA A 89 -9.95 -8.26 20.68
C ALA A 89 -9.45 -8.19 19.23
N VAL A 90 -8.72 -7.13 18.87
CA VAL A 90 -8.14 -6.96 17.52
C VAL A 90 -7.03 -7.97 17.27
N GLU A 91 -6.18 -8.27 18.26
CA GLU A 91 -5.15 -9.31 18.18
C GLU A 91 -5.77 -10.69 17.98
N ALA A 92 -6.76 -11.06 18.81
CA ALA A 92 -7.47 -12.34 18.68
C ALA A 92 -8.18 -12.49 17.33
N TRP A 93 -8.76 -11.40 16.79
CA TRP A 93 -9.32 -11.39 15.45
C TRP A 93 -8.24 -11.57 14.38
N ALA A 94 -7.13 -10.85 14.47
CA ALA A 94 -6.05 -10.92 13.49
C ALA A 94 -5.46 -12.34 13.41
N ASP A 95 -5.23 -12.99 14.55
CA ASP A 95 -4.73 -14.37 14.64
C ASP A 95 -5.69 -15.39 14.00
N ALA A 96 -7.00 -15.13 14.03
CA ALA A 96 -8.00 -16.00 13.42
C ALA A 96 -8.10 -15.86 11.90
N VAL A 97 -7.68 -14.72 11.34
CA VAL A 97 -7.70 -14.47 9.90
C VAL A 97 -6.37 -14.91 9.29
N GLY A 98 -6.32 -16.14 8.78
CA GLY A 98 -5.09 -16.72 8.20
C GLY A 98 -4.48 -15.94 7.02
N ALA A 99 -5.21 -15.00 6.41
CA ALA A 99 -4.66 -14.09 5.40
C ALA A 99 -3.84 -12.92 5.99
N LEU A 100 -3.88 -12.73 7.32
CA LEU A 100 -3.14 -11.70 8.06
C LEU A 100 -1.93 -12.27 8.84
N ALA A 101 -1.74 -13.60 8.82
CA ALA A 101 -0.64 -14.31 9.47
C ALA A 101 0.69 -14.21 8.72
#